data_AF-A0A3C2EDU5-F1
#
_entry.id   AF-A0A3C2EDU5-F1
#
_cell.length_a   1.000
_cell.length_b   1.000
_cell.length_c   1.000
_cell.angle_alpha   90.00
_cell.angle_beta   90.00
_cell.angle_gamma   90.00
#
_symmetry.space_group_name_H-M   'P 1'
#
loop_
_entity.id
_entity.type
_entity.pdbx_description
1 polymer ?
#
loop_
_entity_poly.entity_id
_entity_poly.type
_entity_poly.pdbx_seq_one_letter_code
_entity_poly.pdbx_strand_id
1 'polypeptide(L)'
;EIEEKLGLPVYIKPAKMGSSVGISKVETKSAYSVALEEAFKYDHKVVIEENISGMEIECAVLGNRFPEASTVGRITSFHDFYTYDSKYLDDKGFKIEIPAPIDPASI
;
A
#
# COMPACT_ATOMS: atom_id res chain seq x y z
N GLU A 1 -0.72 0.80 23.47
CA GLU A 1 -1.64 1.57 22.62
C GLU A 1 -1.66 1.15 21.14
N ILE A 2 -0.58 1.27 20.35
CA ILE A 2 -0.64 0.97 18.89
C ILE A 2 -1.05 -0.47 18.63
N GLU A 3 -0.35 -1.46 19.18
CA GLU A 3 -0.66 -2.88 18.97
C GLU A 3 -2.03 -3.28 19.50
N GLU A 4 -2.49 -2.67 20.60
CA GLU A 4 -3.82 -2.94 21.16
C GLU A 4 -4.93 -2.43 20.23
N LYS A 5 -4.64 -1.40 19.42
CA LYS A 5 -5.61 -0.78 18.50
C LYS A 5 -5.56 -1.34 17.09
N LEU A 6 -4.36 -1.63 16.58
CA LEU A 6 -4.12 -2.00 15.17
C LEU A 6 -3.58 -3.43 15.00
N GLY A 7 -3.19 -4.10 16.09
CA GLY A 7 -2.54 -5.40 16.03
C GLY A 7 -1.13 -5.34 15.43
N LEU A 8 -0.69 -6.49 14.94
CA LEU A 8 0.50 -6.67 14.11
C LEU A 8 0.16 -7.68 12.99
N PRO A 9 0.74 -7.53 11.78
CA PRO A 9 1.67 -6.47 11.40
C PRO A 9 1.00 -5.11 11.15
N VAL A 10 1.80 -4.05 11.14
CA VAL A 10 1.38 -2.68 10.76
C VAL A 10 2.26 -2.14 9.64
N TYR A 11 1.75 -1.17 8.88
CA TYR A 11 2.54 -0.39 7.93
C TYR A 11 2.85 0.99 8.52
N ILE A 12 4.14 1.33 8.57
CA ILE A 12 4.62 2.66 8.95
C ILE A 12 5.05 3.41 7.70
N LYS A 13 4.48 4.61 7.47
CA LYS A 13 4.70 5.39 6.23
C LYS A 13 4.84 6.90 6.47
N PRO A 14 5.69 7.61 5.70
CA PRO A 14 5.71 9.06 5.69
C PRO A 14 4.37 9.61 5.19
N ALA A 15 3.84 10.68 5.80
CA ALA A 15 2.49 11.16 5.51
C ALA A 15 2.30 11.74 4.10
N LYS A 16 3.39 12.14 3.42
CA LYS A 16 3.36 12.79 2.09
C LYS A 16 4.18 12.09 1.01
N MET A 17 4.47 10.80 1.17
CA MET A 17 5.24 10.04 0.17
C MET A 17 4.38 9.17 -0.74
N GLY A 18 4.84 9.04 -1.98
CA GLY A 18 4.32 8.12 -3.00
C GLY A 18 5.36 7.06 -3.36
N SER A 19 5.04 6.22 -4.35
CA SER A 19 5.95 5.19 -4.88
C SER A 19 6.53 4.21 -3.83
N SER A 20 5.84 4.06 -2.70
CA SER A 20 6.23 3.21 -1.57
C SER A 20 7.56 3.56 -0.89
N VAL A 21 8.07 4.78 -1.11
CA VAL A 21 9.33 5.24 -0.50
C VAL A 21 9.16 5.45 1.01
N GLY A 22 10.08 4.89 1.79
CA GLY A 22 10.08 5.00 3.25
C GLY A 22 8.99 4.20 3.97
N ILE A 23 8.28 3.31 3.26
CA ILE A 23 7.27 2.44 3.86
C ILE A 23 7.92 1.17 4.42
N SER A 24 7.56 0.80 5.64
CA SER A 24 8.00 -0.44 6.28
C SER A 24 6.81 -1.26 6.78
N LYS A 25 6.79 -2.56 6.47
CA LYS A 25 5.90 -3.53 7.13
C LYS A 25 6.58 -4.00 8.42
N VAL A 26 5.92 -3.77 9.56
CA VAL A 26 6.45 -4.04 10.89
C VAL A 26 5.71 -5.23 11.48
N GLU A 27 6.40 -6.36 11.62
CA GLU A 27 5.83 -7.61 12.14
C GLU A 27 6.06 -7.80 13.65
N THR A 28 6.96 -7.03 14.25
CA THR A 28 7.35 -7.16 15.66
C THR A 28 7.58 -5.81 16.33
N LYS A 29 7.38 -5.75 17.66
CA LYS A 29 7.64 -4.55 18.48
C LYS A 29 9.06 -4.01 18.32
N SER A 30 10.05 -4.88 18.20
CA SER A 30 11.46 -4.49 18.06
C SER A 30 11.77 -3.74 16.76
N ALA A 31 10.96 -3.93 15.71
CA ALA A 31 11.18 -3.30 14.41
C ALA A 31 10.60 -1.87 14.30
N TYR A 32 9.82 -1.40 15.29
CA TYR A 32 9.19 -0.07 15.25
C TYR A 32 10.21 1.06 15.16
N SER A 33 11.25 1.06 16.01
CA SER A 33 12.20 2.18 16.06
C SER A 33 12.91 2.36 14.71
N VAL A 34 13.34 1.26 14.10
CA VAL A 34 14.01 1.27 12.78
C VAL A 34 13.06 1.75 11.69
N ALA A 35 11.81 1.27 11.68
CA ALA A 35 10.81 1.68 10.70
C ALA A 35 10.40 3.16 10.84
N LEU A 36 10.31 3.67 12.08
CA LEU A 36 10.05 5.08 12.34
C LEU A 36 11.23 5.95 11.89
N GLU A 37 12.46 5.56 12.23
CA GLU A 37 13.67 6.25 11.78
C GLU A 37 13.74 6.33 10.25
N GLU A 38 13.39 5.25 9.55
CA GLU A 38 13.34 5.25 8.08
C GLU A 38 12.26 6.21 7.56
N ALA A 39 11.03 6.15 8.07
CA ALA A 39 9.95 7.01 7.62
C ALA A 39 10.24 8.51 7.89
N PHE A 40 10.86 8.83 9.03
CA PHE A 40 11.21 10.20 9.41
C PHE A 40 12.36 10.80 8.59
N LYS A 41 13.07 10.01 7.77
CA LYS A 41 14.00 10.57 6.77
C LYS A 41 13.27 11.34 5.66
N TYR A 42 11.98 11.05 5.44
CA TYR A 42 11.22 11.55 4.29
C TYR A 42 10.09 12.51 4.64
N ASP A 43 9.60 12.51 5.88
CA ASP A 43 8.59 13.46 6.35
C ASP A 43 8.71 13.67 7.88
N HIS A 44 8.24 14.82 8.38
CA HIS A 44 8.16 15.10 9.82
C HIS A 44 6.90 14.54 10.47
N LYS A 45 6.01 13.93 9.68
CA LYS A 45 4.79 13.26 10.15
C LYS A 45 4.72 11.86 9.54
N VAL A 46 4.41 10.89 10.40
CA VAL A 46 4.28 9.47 10.04
C VAL A 46 2.87 8.99 10.34
N VAL A 47 2.38 8.08 9.51
CA VAL A 47 1.10 7.37 9.70
C VAL A 47 1.41 5.89 9.94
N ILE A 48 0.67 5.28 10.86
CA ILE A 48 0.73 3.85 11.15
C ILE A 48 -0.66 3.27 10.86
N GLU A 49 -0.72 2.25 10.02
CA GLU A 49 -1.95 1.59 9.60
C GLU A 49 -1.90 0.10 9.92
N GLU A 50 -3.05 -0.50 10.24
CA GLU A 50 -3.17 -1.95 10.37
C GLU A 50 -2.89 -2.64 9.03
N ASN A 51 -2.35 -3.86 9.09
CA ASN A 51 -2.23 -4.69 7.91
C ASN A 51 -3.57 -5.35 7.56
N ILE A 52 -4.08 -5.07 6.37
CA ILE A 52 -5.25 -5.75 5.82
C ILE A 52 -4.78 -6.84 4.84
N SER A 53 -5.18 -8.09 5.09
CA SER A 53 -4.98 -9.18 4.13
C SER A 53 -6.13 -9.14 3.10
N GLY A 54 -5.86 -8.59 1.92
CA GLY A 54 -6.88 -8.36 0.91
C GLY A 54 -6.31 -8.14 -0.49
N MET A 55 -7.16 -7.67 -1.40
CA MET A 55 -6.76 -7.35 -2.77
C MET A 55 -6.41 -5.87 -2.90
N GLU A 56 -5.32 -5.56 -3.60
CA GLU A 56 -5.02 -4.20 -4.04
C GLU A 56 -5.76 -3.93 -5.36
N ILE A 57 -6.68 -2.96 -5.34
CA ILE A 57 -7.51 -2.57 -6.48
C ILE A 57 -7.22 -1.11 -6.85
N GLU A 58 -7.08 -0.85 -8.15
CA GLU A 58 -6.88 0.50 -8.69
C GLU A 58 -8.02 0.88 -9.64
N CYS A 59 -8.45 2.14 -9.59
CA CYS A 59 -9.44 2.73 -10.48
C CYS A 59 -9.00 4.15 -10.85
N ALA A 60 -8.81 4.41 -12.14
CA ALA A 60 -8.52 5.75 -12.62
C ALA A 60 -9.82 6.54 -12.76
N VAL A 61 -9.77 7.84 -12.45
CA VAL A 61 -10.90 8.76 -12.64
C VAL A 61 -10.44 9.92 -13.51
N LEU A 62 -11.21 10.23 -14.55
CA LEU A 62 -10.92 11.33 -15.49
C LEU A 62 -12.12 12.27 -15.60
N GLY A 63 -11.86 13.56 -15.47
CA GLY A 63 -12.87 14.61 -15.62
C GLY A 63 -12.90 15.57 -14.43
N ASN A 64 -13.66 16.65 -14.58
CA ASN A 64 -13.79 17.70 -13.57
C ASN A 64 -15.14 17.58 -12.84
N ARG A 65 -16.16 18.30 -13.33
CA ARG A 65 -17.50 18.36 -12.73
C ARG A 65 -18.30 17.06 -12.89
N PHE A 66 -18.02 16.32 -13.97
CA PHE A 66 -18.66 15.05 -14.30
C PHE A 66 -17.54 14.04 -14.57
N PRO A 67 -16.94 13.46 -13.52
CA PRO A 67 -15.85 12.51 -13.68
C PRO A 67 -16.36 11.15 -14.15
N GLU A 68 -15.56 10.48 -14.96
CA GLU A 68 -15.77 9.10 -15.41
C GLU A 68 -14.72 8.19 -14.76
N ALA A 69 -15.19 7.08 -14.19
CA ALA A 69 -14.33 6.05 -13.63
C ALA A 69 -13.95 5.02 -14.69
N SER A 70 -12.70 4.57 -14.70
CA SER A 70 -12.29 3.42 -15.48
C SER A 70 -12.89 2.13 -14.91
N THR A 71 -12.78 1.03 -15.66
CA THR A 71 -12.87 -0.30 -15.02
C THR A 71 -11.77 -0.44 -13.95
N VAL A 72 -12.00 -1.31 -12.98
CA VAL A 72 -11.03 -1.60 -11.93
C VAL A 72 -9.96 -2.58 -12.42
N GLY A 73 -8.72 -2.36 -11.98
CA GLY A 73 -7.62 -3.31 -12.13
C GLY A 73 -7.22 -3.89 -10.77
N ARG A 74 -6.77 -5.14 -10.75
CA ARG A 74 -6.13 -5.75 -9.58
C ARG A 74 -4.62 -5.75 -9.76
N ILE A 75 -3.90 -5.31 -8.74
CA ILE A 75 -2.45 -5.51 -8.63
C ILE A 75 -2.20 -6.71 -7.73
N THR A 76 -1.31 -7.59 -8.18
CA THR A 76 -0.76 -8.68 -7.36
C THR A 76 0.75 -8.53 -7.34
N SER A 77 1.30 -8.08 -6.21
CA SER A 77 2.75 -8.07 -5.99
C SER A 77 3.22 -9.48 -5.63
N PHE A 78 4.41 -9.84 -6.10
CA PHE A 78 5.09 -11.08 -5.70
C PHE A 78 6.14 -10.85 -4.60
N HIS A 79 6.20 -9.63 -4.07
CA HIS A 79 6.96 -9.25 -2.89
C HIS A 79 6.02 -9.17 -1.67
N ASP A 80 6.57 -8.93 -0.48
CA ASP A 80 5.77 -8.84 0.77
C ASP A 80 4.71 -7.74 0.75
N PHE A 81 4.89 -6.72 -0.10
CA PHE A 81 3.92 -5.70 -0.48
C PHE A 81 4.40 -5.00 -1.76
N TYR A 82 3.57 -4.13 -2.35
CA TYR A 82 3.91 -3.43 -3.59
C TYR A 82 4.98 -2.33 -3.38
N THR A 83 6.25 -2.73 -3.41
CA THR A 83 7.42 -1.88 -3.14
C THR A 83 7.79 -0.99 -4.34
N TYR A 84 8.72 -0.05 -4.14
CA TYR A 84 9.33 0.72 -5.23
C TYR A 84 9.99 -0.20 -6.26
N ASP A 85 10.71 -1.22 -5.79
CA ASP A 85 11.42 -2.16 -6.65
C ASP A 85 10.44 -2.96 -7.50
N SER A 86 9.32 -3.42 -6.91
CA SER A 86 8.23 -4.04 -7.67
C SER A 86 7.70 -3.10 -8.77
N LYS A 87 7.59 -1.80 -8.50
CA LYS A 87 7.01 -0.82 -9.42
C LYS A 87 7.91 -0.50 -10.62
N TYR A 88 9.24 -0.48 -10.43
CA TYR A 88 10.14 0.15 -11.40
C TYR A 88 11.39 -0.65 -11.76
N LEU A 89 11.78 -1.65 -10.96
CA LEU A 89 13.06 -2.35 -11.12
C LEU A 89 12.90 -3.84 -11.45
N ASP A 90 11.76 -4.42 -11.07
CA ASP A 90 11.43 -5.82 -11.33
C ASP A 90 10.21 -5.92 -12.26
N ASP A 91 10.46 -6.09 -13.56
CA ASP A 91 9.42 -6.26 -14.59
C ASP A 91 8.51 -7.48 -14.34
N LYS A 92 8.91 -8.39 -13.43
CA LYS A 92 8.13 -9.54 -13.00
C LYS A 92 7.71 -9.45 -11.53
N GLY A 93 7.90 -8.31 -10.87
CA GLY A 93 7.64 -8.10 -9.45
C GLY A 93 6.16 -7.93 -9.11
N PHE A 94 5.31 -7.79 -10.13
CA PHE A 94 3.86 -7.72 -10.00
C PHE A 94 3.15 -8.17 -11.26
N LYS A 95 1.85 -8.44 -11.12
CA LYS A 95 0.90 -8.67 -12.21
C LYS A 95 -0.24 -7.67 -12.12
N ILE A 96 -0.67 -7.16 -13.27
CA ILE A 96 -1.91 -6.37 -13.39
C ILE A 96 -2.96 -7.23 -14.10
N GLU A 97 -4.17 -7.26 -13.53
CA GLU A 97 -5.34 -7.91 -14.11
C GLU A 97 -6.46 -6.89 -14.31
N ILE A 98 -6.79 -6.60 -15.57
CA ILE A 98 -7.84 -5.65 -15.96
C ILE A 98 -8.80 -6.36 -16.94
N PRO A 99 -10.10 -6.51 -16.61
CA PRO A 99 -10.73 -6.09 -15.36
C PRO A 99 -10.28 -6.94 -14.16
N ALA A 100 -10.36 -6.36 -12.96
CA ALA A 100 -10.11 -7.09 -11.72
C ALA A 100 -11.10 -8.27 -11.58
N PRO A 101 -10.65 -9.46 -11.15
CA PRO A 101 -11.52 -10.63 -11.00
C PRO A 101 -12.34 -10.53 -9.70
N ILE A 102 -13.30 -9.61 -9.68
CA ILE A 102 -14.20 -9.36 -8.55
C ILE A 102 -15.59 -9.87 -8.91
N ASP A 103 -16.23 -10.61 -8.00
CA ASP A 103 -17.63 -10.99 -8.15
C ASP A 103 -18.53 -9.76 -7.96
N PRO A 104 -19.35 -9.38 -8.95
CA PRO A 104 -20.29 -8.27 -8.84
C PRO A 104 -21.25 -8.38 -7.65
N ALA A 105 -21.52 -9.58 -7.14
CA ALA A 105 -22.38 -9.80 -5.98
C ALA A 105 -21.69 -9.54 -4.63
N SER A 106 -20.37 -9.28 -4.62
CA SER A 106 -19.57 -9.05 -3.42
C SER A 106 -19.39 -7.56 -3.07
N ILE A 107 -20.05 -6.65 -3.80
CA ILE A 107 -20.03 -5.19 -3.61
C ILE A 107 -21.43 -4.75 -3.16
#